data_AF-K9NSP7-F1
#
_entry.id   AF-K9NSP7-F1
#
_cell.length_a   1.000
_cell.length_b   1.000
_cell.length_c   1.000
_cell.angle_alpha   90.00
_cell.angle_beta   90.00
_cell.angle_gamma   90.00
#
_symmetry.space_group_name_H-M   'P 1'
#
loop_
_entity.id
_entity.type
_entity.pdbx_description
1 polymer ?
#
loop_
_entity_poly.entity_id
_entity_poly.type
_entity_poly.pdbx_seq_one_letter_code
_entity_poly.pdbx_strand_id
1 'polypeptide(L)'
;IDRCLECLGENNHFFSCKVSEMEVCFYLRYFSNVMIIHKPRFRNIGGVQHHTFDQKELTMFTEKSKKQGSLNSEKIYCSILKLKRSIPLFMGKLKIEQLFQRNIFSDTFSQPIIFDLCGFQVLINSFSLDSKESNWNFCDKDQKKINFFGIPRITNLTIQKFENRICQILLSSNSTTFTKIANKWNSNLLGLISYFREACIETLKFLDLACQSEKKIQNKIKNSLNSKMPSRFPPVLFYSPKELGGLGMLSISNQIIPESDLKYFKKKLNGINKTSGDEVYRLYSIPSLNRFICDWKIEIKKSQKCH
;
A
#
# COMPACT_ATOMS: atom_id res chain seq x y z
N ILE A 1 -1.27 26.54 20.76
CA ILE A 1 -2.05 25.80 21.78
C ILE A 1 -3.53 25.93 21.46
N ASP A 2 -4.03 27.15 21.23
CA ASP A 2 -5.42 27.42 20.80
C ASP A 2 -5.87 26.63 19.56
N ARG A 3 -5.02 26.55 18.53
CA ARG A 3 -5.29 25.72 17.33
C ARG A 3 -5.42 24.22 17.61
N CYS A 4 -4.70 23.72 18.61
CA CYS A 4 -4.80 22.31 19.01
C CYS A 4 -6.07 22.06 19.83
N LEU A 5 -6.47 23.04 20.66
CA LEU A 5 -7.70 22.99 21.44
C LEU A 5 -8.94 23.00 20.54
N GLU A 6 -8.93 23.78 19.46
CA GLU A 6 -10.00 23.75 18.44
C GLU A 6 -10.08 22.40 17.71
N CYS A 7 -8.95 21.76 17.42
CA CYS A 7 -8.93 20.41 16.85
C CYS A 7 -9.43 19.33 17.82
N LEU A 8 -9.32 19.55 19.13
CA LEU A 8 -9.68 18.61 20.20
C LEU A 8 -11.09 18.84 20.78
N GLY A 9 -11.88 19.76 20.21
CA GLY A 9 -13.23 20.09 20.70
C GLY A 9 -14.19 18.90 20.76
N GLU A 10 -15.10 18.93 21.74
CA GLU A 10 -15.92 17.79 22.24
C GLU A 10 -16.80 17.07 21.19
N ASN A 11 -17.08 17.69 20.04
CA ASN A 11 -17.90 17.09 18.96
C ASN A 11 -17.14 16.83 17.65
N ASN A 12 -15.81 17.02 17.64
CA ASN A 12 -15.02 16.75 16.46
C ASN A 12 -14.68 15.26 16.40
N HIS A 13 -15.49 14.48 15.68
CA HIS A 13 -14.96 13.26 15.05
C HIS A 13 -13.73 13.68 14.26
N PHE A 14 -12.57 13.17 14.68
CA PHE A 14 -11.25 13.28 14.04
C PHE A 14 -11.20 14.24 12.81
N PHE A 15 -10.46 15.35 12.94
CA PHE A 15 -9.97 16.17 11.81
C PHE A 15 -10.89 17.25 11.18
N SER A 16 -11.21 18.36 11.88
CA SER A 16 -11.41 19.64 11.15
C SER A 16 -11.19 20.87 12.04
N CYS A 17 -10.55 21.91 11.50
CA CYS A 17 -10.37 23.20 12.15
C CYS A 17 -10.46 24.33 11.10
N LYS A 18 -11.12 25.44 11.43
CA LYS A 18 -11.29 26.62 10.55
C LYS A 18 -10.61 27.83 11.17
N VAL A 19 -9.49 28.31 10.63
CA VAL A 19 -8.82 29.55 11.08
C VAL A 19 -8.31 30.41 9.91
N SER A 20 -8.09 31.70 10.20
CA SER A 20 -8.26 32.90 9.38
C SER A 20 -7.19 33.28 8.35
N GLU A 21 -5.98 32.73 8.36
CA GLU A 21 -4.94 33.09 7.35
C GLU A 21 -4.30 31.90 6.65
N MET A 22 -4.27 30.75 7.32
CA MET A 22 -3.94 29.45 6.76
C MET A 22 -4.92 28.43 7.33
N GLU A 23 -5.84 27.96 6.49
CA GLU A 23 -6.81 26.96 6.89
C GLU A 23 -6.12 25.59 6.77
N VAL A 24 -5.48 25.16 7.86
CA VAL A 24 -5.03 23.76 7.99
C VAL A 24 -6.28 22.91 8.10
N CYS A 25 -6.69 22.32 6.98
CA CYS A 25 -7.89 21.50 6.92
C CYS A 25 -7.66 20.14 7.59
N PHE A 26 -6.45 19.60 7.48
CA PHE A 26 -6.10 18.29 8.02
C PHE A 26 -4.68 18.30 8.57
N TYR A 27 -4.51 17.74 9.76
CA TYR A 27 -3.22 17.51 10.39
C TYR A 27 -3.18 16.09 10.94
N LEU A 28 -2.17 15.32 10.55
CA LEU A 28 -1.92 13.98 11.05
C LEU A 28 -0.44 13.84 11.38
N ARG A 29 -0.15 13.25 12.54
CA ARG A 29 1.19 12.84 12.92
C ARG A 29 1.20 11.34 13.18
N TYR A 30 2.05 10.62 12.45
CA TYR A 30 2.32 9.21 12.65
C TYR A 30 3.81 9.03 12.96
N PHE A 31 4.13 8.83 14.24
CA PHE A 31 5.51 8.86 14.76
C PHE A 31 6.29 10.13 14.35
N SER A 32 7.29 9.97 13.48
CA SER A 32 8.12 11.02 12.91
C SER A 32 7.50 11.70 11.69
N ASN A 33 6.49 11.08 11.07
CA ASN A 33 5.92 11.56 9.82
C ASN A 33 4.75 12.49 10.14
N VAL A 34 4.74 13.65 9.48
CA VAL A 34 3.69 14.66 9.64
C VAL A 34 3.08 14.93 8.28
N MET A 35 1.76 14.75 8.18
CA MET A 35 0.97 15.06 6.99
C MET A 35 0.07 16.26 7.28
N ILE A 36 0.14 17.26 6.41
CA ILE A 36 -0.62 18.51 6.55
C ILE A 36 -1.33 18.77 5.23
N ILE A 37 -2.65 18.91 5.26
CA ILE A 37 -3.44 19.39 4.11
C ILE A 37 -3.85 20.81 4.43
N HIS A 38 -3.46 21.73 3.56
CA HIS A 38 -3.76 23.14 3.67
C HIS A 38 -4.69 23.58 2.54
N LYS A 39 -5.68 24.41 2.86
CA LYS A 39 -6.45 25.15 1.87
C LYS A 39 -5.97 26.61 1.91
N PRO A 40 -5.28 27.10 0.87
CA PRO A 40 -4.87 28.50 0.84
C PRO A 40 -6.11 29.40 0.73
N ARG A 41 -6.29 30.33 1.68
CA ARG A 41 -7.25 31.43 1.54
C ARG A 41 -6.56 32.55 0.76
N PHE A 42 -6.83 32.64 -0.54
CA PHE A 42 -6.40 33.80 -1.31
C PHE A 42 -7.33 34.98 -1.02
N ARG A 43 -6.95 35.84 -0.06
CA ARG A 43 -7.41 37.23 -0.08
C ARG A 43 -6.54 37.97 -1.08
N ASN A 44 -7.16 38.61 -2.08
CA ASN A 44 -6.50 39.57 -2.96
C ASN A 44 -6.03 40.76 -2.12
N ILE A 45 -4.84 40.64 -1.53
CA ILE A 45 -4.13 41.76 -0.92
C ILE A 45 -3.09 42.17 -1.95
N GLY A 46 -3.37 43.28 -2.64
CA GLY A 46 -2.39 43.95 -3.48
C GLY A 46 -1.19 44.38 -2.64
N GLY A 47 0.00 44.19 -3.20
CA GLY A 47 1.27 44.58 -2.56
C GLY A 47 2.03 43.40 -1.97
N VAL A 48 2.83 42.72 -2.80
CA VAL A 48 3.93 41.89 -2.28
C VAL A 48 5.12 42.82 -2.08
N GLN A 49 5.42 43.17 -0.83
CA GLN A 49 6.74 43.69 -0.48
C GLN A 49 7.74 42.54 -0.58
N HIS A 50 8.68 42.65 -1.52
CA HIS A 50 9.79 41.72 -1.67
C HIS A 50 10.74 41.86 -0.49
N HIS A 51 10.63 40.98 0.51
CA HIS A 51 11.73 40.75 1.43
C HIS A 51 12.72 39.79 0.77
N THR A 52 13.95 40.26 0.61
CA THR A 52 15.10 39.54 0.09
C THR A 52 15.41 38.33 0.98
N PHE A 53 15.15 37.12 0.48
CA PHE A 53 15.57 35.87 1.11
C PHE A 53 16.52 35.10 0.19
N ASP A 54 17.46 34.40 0.83
CA ASP A 54 18.61 33.73 0.20
C ASP A 54 18.24 32.88 -1.02
N GLN A 55 18.76 33.29 -2.17
CA GLN A 55 18.52 32.68 -3.49
C GLN A 55 19.01 31.23 -3.60
N LYS A 56 19.84 30.74 -2.67
CA LYS A 56 20.45 29.39 -2.72
C LYS A 56 19.52 28.26 -2.29
N GLU A 57 18.51 28.49 -1.44
CA GLU A 57 17.50 27.46 -1.11
C GLU A 57 16.37 27.40 -2.16
N LEU A 58 16.14 28.49 -2.90
CA LEU A 58 15.18 28.54 -4.02
C LEU A 58 15.67 27.76 -5.25
N THR A 59 16.98 27.80 -5.57
CA THR A 59 17.51 27.24 -6.82
C THR A 59 17.32 25.73 -6.94
N MET A 60 17.47 24.96 -5.84
CA MET A 60 17.33 23.49 -5.83
C MET A 60 15.91 22.98 -6.12
N PHE A 61 14.87 23.80 -5.97
CA PHE A 61 13.48 23.44 -6.28
C PHE A 61 12.96 24.09 -7.57
N THR A 62 13.57 25.18 -8.03
CA THR A 62 13.11 25.94 -9.21
C THR A 62 13.31 25.22 -10.55
N GLU A 63 14.16 24.20 -10.65
CA GLU A 63 14.36 23.52 -11.95
C GLU A 63 13.17 22.65 -12.39
N LYS A 64 12.29 22.24 -11.46
CA LYS A 64 11.05 21.51 -11.81
C LYS A 64 9.78 22.37 -11.84
N SER A 65 9.79 23.55 -11.23
CA SER A 65 8.63 24.45 -11.14
C SER A 65 8.69 25.66 -12.10
N LYS A 66 9.77 25.83 -12.86
CA LYS A 66 9.95 26.94 -13.81
C LYS A 66 8.98 26.97 -15.01
N LYS A 67 8.11 25.97 -15.20
CA LYS A 67 7.09 26.00 -16.28
C LYS A 67 5.77 26.66 -15.90
N GLN A 68 5.52 27.00 -14.64
CA GLN A 68 4.32 27.75 -14.24
C GLN A 68 4.68 28.77 -13.15
N GLY A 69 5.17 29.94 -13.58
CA GLY A 69 5.26 31.11 -12.71
C GLY A 69 3.88 31.48 -12.21
N SER A 70 3.57 31.18 -10.95
CA SER A 70 2.37 31.69 -10.30
C SER A 70 2.72 32.18 -8.90
N LEU A 71 2.32 33.42 -8.60
CA LEU A 71 2.43 34.12 -7.31
C LEU A 71 1.92 33.28 -6.11
N ASN A 72 1.15 32.22 -6.39
CA ASN A 72 0.58 31.29 -5.43
C ASN A 72 1.60 30.28 -4.88
N SER A 73 2.59 29.85 -5.68
CA SER A 73 3.61 28.90 -5.22
C SER A 73 4.57 29.53 -4.20
N GLU A 74 4.92 30.81 -4.38
CA GLU A 74 5.74 31.58 -3.44
C GLU A 74 5.06 31.74 -2.07
N LYS A 75 3.75 32.04 -2.05
CA LYS A 75 2.98 32.16 -0.80
C LYS A 75 2.87 30.83 -0.04
N ILE A 76 2.74 29.72 -0.76
CA ILE A 76 2.75 28.36 -0.17
C ILE A 76 4.15 28.04 0.39
N TYR A 77 5.21 28.41 -0.31
CA TYR A 77 6.57 28.21 0.16
C TYR A 77 6.87 29.01 1.44
N CYS A 78 6.49 30.30 1.48
CA CYS A 78 6.61 31.14 2.67
C CYS A 78 5.84 30.55 3.88
N SER A 79 4.68 29.97 3.62
CA SER A 79 3.85 29.28 4.61
C SER A 79 4.53 28.05 5.20
N ILE A 80 5.18 27.26 4.36
CA ILE A 80 5.96 26.09 4.77
C ILE A 80 7.22 26.50 5.53
N LEU A 81 7.90 27.57 5.10
CA LEU A 81 9.05 28.12 5.82
C LEU A 81 8.66 28.61 7.22
N LYS A 82 7.49 29.25 7.37
CA LYS A 82 6.95 29.61 8.70
C LYS A 82 6.76 28.39 9.58
N LEU A 83 6.23 27.28 9.04
CA LEU A 83 6.11 26.02 9.77
C LEU A 83 7.49 25.45 10.14
N LYS A 84 8.45 25.40 9.21
CA LYS A 84 9.83 24.95 9.48
C LYS A 84 10.51 25.77 10.58
N ARG A 85 10.31 27.10 10.58
CA ARG A 85 10.86 28.02 11.59
C ARG A 85 10.17 27.93 12.94
N SER A 86 8.91 27.48 12.99
CA SER A 86 8.16 27.32 14.24
C SER A 86 8.68 26.19 15.13
N ILE A 87 9.49 25.27 14.58
CA ILE A 87 10.09 24.17 15.33
C ILE A 87 11.54 24.53 15.69
N PRO A 88 11.88 24.65 16.99
CA PRO A 88 13.24 24.88 17.41
C PRO A 88 14.17 23.76 16.94
N LEU A 89 15.37 24.13 16.47
CA LEU A 89 16.36 23.20 15.91
C LEU A 89 16.78 22.07 16.87
N PHE A 90 16.70 22.31 18.18
CA PHE A 90 17.01 21.31 19.20
C PHE A 90 15.91 20.23 19.34
N MET A 91 14.66 20.54 18.97
CA MET A 91 13.55 19.58 19.03
C MET A 91 13.51 18.68 17.79
N GLY A 92 14.02 19.16 16.66
CA GLY A 92 14.10 18.38 15.43
C GLY A 92 14.21 19.24 14.18
N LYS A 93 14.53 18.60 13.07
CA LYS A 93 14.57 19.22 11.74
C LYS A 93 13.46 18.66 10.88
N LEU A 94 12.55 19.52 10.41
CA LEU A 94 11.58 19.13 9.39
C LEU A 94 12.25 19.11 8.02
N LYS A 95 12.15 17.96 7.35
CA LYS A 95 12.48 17.79 5.94
C LYS A 95 11.17 17.56 5.18
N ILE A 96 11.01 18.26 4.07
CA ILE A 96 9.86 18.09 3.19
C ILE A 96 10.21 16.95 2.24
N GLU A 97 9.51 15.83 2.36
CA GLU A 97 9.72 14.68 1.48
C GLU A 97 8.90 14.79 0.20
N GLN A 98 7.64 15.20 0.30
CA GLN A 98 6.71 15.35 -0.81
C GLN A 98 5.85 16.60 -0.64
N LEU A 99 5.61 17.33 -1.73
CA LEU A 99 4.73 18.49 -1.77
C LEU A 99 3.80 18.37 -2.98
N PHE A 100 2.49 18.39 -2.72
CA PHE A 100 1.46 18.35 -3.76
C PHE A 100 0.69 19.66 -3.75
N GLN A 101 0.54 20.26 -4.94
CA GLN A 101 -0.26 21.46 -5.13
C GLN A 101 -1.37 21.15 -6.13
N ARG A 102 -2.62 21.41 -5.75
CA ARG A 102 -3.78 21.31 -6.64
C ARG A 102 -4.44 22.68 -6.76
N ASN A 103 -4.49 23.21 -7.97
CA ASN A 103 -5.23 24.43 -8.28
C ASN A 103 -6.65 24.03 -8.70
N ILE A 104 -7.67 24.49 -7.97
CA ILE A 104 -9.08 24.12 -8.18
C ILE A 104 -9.65 24.77 -9.46
N PHE A 105 -9.05 25.86 -9.94
CA PHE A 105 -9.59 26.69 -11.01
C PHE A 105 -9.15 26.32 -12.44
N SER A 106 -8.10 25.52 -12.59
CA SER A 106 -7.58 25.11 -13.89
C SER A 106 -7.11 23.68 -13.76
N ASP A 107 -7.91 22.71 -14.20
CA ASP A 107 -7.43 21.58 -14.96
C ASP A 107 -8.57 20.57 -15.15
N THR A 108 -9.09 20.56 -16.37
CA THR A 108 -9.76 19.43 -17.02
C THR A 108 -8.87 18.18 -17.08
N PHE A 109 -7.62 18.24 -16.58
CA PHE A 109 -6.67 17.15 -16.41
C PHE A 109 -6.01 17.22 -15.02
N SER A 110 -6.77 16.97 -13.96
CA SER A 110 -6.23 16.95 -12.60
C SER A 110 -5.16 15.84 -12.45
N GLN A 111 -3.92 16.21 -12.12
CA GLN A 111 -2.90 15.24 -11.73
C GLN A 111 -3.34 14.47 -10.46
N PRO A 112 -3.09 13.16 -10.40
CA PRO A 112 -3.48 12.38 -9.24
C PRO A 112 -2.58 12.71 -8.04
N ILE A 113 -3.18 12.76 -6.86
CA ILE A 113 -2.45 13.00 -5.60
C ILE A 113 -1.91 11.67 -5.12
N ILE A 114 -0.60 11.59 -4.87
CA ILE A 114 0.02 10.40 -4.29
C ILE A 114 0.42 10.77 -2.87
N PHE A 115 0.22 9.89 -1.90
CA PHE A 115 0.87 10.07 -0.61
C PHE A 115 1.17 8.72 0.01
N ASP A 116 2.20 8.70 0.85
CA ASP A 116 2.63 7.50 1.56
C ASP A 116 2.25 7.61 3.04
N LEU A 117 1.51 6.63 3.56
CA LEU A 117 1.11 6.58 4.97
C LEU A 117 1.11 5.13 5.46
N CYS A 118 1.76 4.88 6.62
CA CYS A 118 1.83 3.54 7.23
C CYS A 118 2.30 2.42 6.28
N GLY A 119 3.13 2.76 5.28
CA GLY A 119 3.63 1.82 4.28
C GLY A 119 2.72 1.60 3.07
N PHE A 120 1.50 2.17 3.07
CA PHE A 120 0.65 2.29 1.89
C PHE A 120 1.06 3.52 1.07
N GLN A 121 1.00 3.37 -0.25
CA GLN A 121 1.07 4.45 -1.21
C GLN A 121 -0.33 4.57 -1.83
N VAL A 122 -1.02 5.67 -1.57
CA VAL A 122 -2.39 5.86 -2.06
C VAL A 122 -2.38 6.89 -3.18
N LEU A 123 -2.86 6.48 -4.34
CA LEU A 123 -3.06 7.35 -5.50
C LEU A 123 -4.53 7.77 -5.54
N ILE A 124 -4.82 9.04 -5.28
CA ILE A 124 -6.16 9.62 -5.37
C ILE A 124 -6.33 10.28 -6.74
N ASN A 125 -7.34 9.86 -7.49
CA ASN A 125 -7.72 10.44 -8.77
C ASN A 125 -9.22 10.82 -8.78
N SER A 126 -9.58 11.89 -9.51
CA SER A 126 -10.97 12.28 -9.74
C SER A 126 -11.61 11.61 -10.96
N PHE A 127 -10.82 11.04 -11.87
CA PHE A 127 -11.36 10.42 -13.09
C PHE A 127 -11.90 9.01 -12.84
N SER A 128 -13.15 8.79 -13.28
CA SER A 128 -13.98 7.62 -13.03
C SER A 128 -13.90 6.52 -14.09
N LEU A 129 -12.87 6.53 -14.94
CA LEU A 129 -12.90 5.73 -16.17
C LEU A 129 -12.79 4.21 -15.91
N ASP A 130 -12.15 3.77 -14.82
CA ASP A 130 -12.02 2.33 -14.52
C ASP A 130 -12.37 2.02 -13.05
N SER A 131 -13.65 1.81 -12.75
CA SER A 131 -14.07 1.32 -11.43
C SER A 131 -13.70 -0.15 -11.24
N LYS A 132 -12.42 -0.44 -10.91
CA LYS A 132 -12.04 -1.75 -10.41
C LYS A 132 -12.62 -1.97 -9.01
N GLU A 133 -13.02 -3.20 -8.69
CA GLU A 133 -13.58 -3.54 -7.39
C GLU A 133 -12.62 -3.25 -6.23
N SER A 134 -11.31 -3.39 -6.49
CA SER A 134 -10.20 -3.14 -5.55
C SER A 134 -9.98 -1.65 -5.21
N ASN A 135 -10.53 -0.71 -5.98
CA ASN A 135 -10.33 0.72 -5.74
C ASN A 135 -11.16 1.18 -4.54
N TRP A 136 -10.60 2.04 -3.70
CA TRP A 136 -11.33 2.73 -2.64
C TRP A 136 -12.18 3.84 -3.23
N ASN A 137 -13.48 3.84 -2.92
CA ASN A 137 -14.41 4.84 -3.45
C ASN A 137 -14.71 5.85 -2.34
N PHE A 138 -14.41 7.12 -2.58
CA PHE A 138 -14.72 8.20 -1.68
C PHE A 138 -15.96 8.95 -2.17
N CYS A 139 -17.02 8.88 -1.38
CA CYS A 139 -18.25 9.66 -1.57
C CYS A 139 -18.27 10.79 -0.55
N ASP A 140 -18.86 11.92 -0.95
CA ASP A 140 -19.22 12.94 0.03
C ASP A 140 -20.34 12.41 0.95
N LYS A 141 -20.38 12.84 2.21
CA LYS A 141 -21.42 12.41 3.15
C LYS A 141 -22.79 12.94 2.70
N ASP A 142 -22.81 14.15 2.14
CA ASP A 142 -24.04 14.84 1.74
C ASP A 142 -24.47 14.47 0.32
N GLN A 143 -23.52 14.12 -0.55
CA GLN A 143 -23.78 13.71 -1.93
C GLN A 143 -23.41 12.23 -2.11
N LYS A 144 -24.42 11.37 -2.35
CA LYS A 144 -24.22 9.94 -2.66
C LYS A 144 -23.43 9.67 -3.97
N LYS A 145 -22.83 10.68 -4.58
CA LYS A 145 -21.99 10.54 -5.79
C LYS A 145 -20.54 10.24 -5.37
N ILE A 146 -19.92 9.28 -6.05
CA ILE A 146 -18.50 8.99 -5.90
C ILE A 146 -17.73 10.14 -6.55
N ASN A 147 -16.92 10.83 -5.76
CA ASN A 147 -16.20 12.02 -6.22
C ASN A 147 -14.73 11.71 -6.50
N PHE A 148 -14.15 10.74 -5.79
CA PHE A 148 -12.74 10.36 -5.95
C PHE A 148 -12.54 8.86 -5.77
N PHE A 149 -11.53 8.33 -6.47
CA PHE A 149 -11.05 6.96 -6.32
C PHE A 149 -9.65 6.97 -5.71
N GLY A 150 -9.42 6.13 -4.71
CA GLY A 150 -8.13 5.83 -4.14
C GLY A 150 -7.65 4.46 -4.63
N ILE A 151 -6.48 4.42 -5.24
CA ILE A 151 -5.83 3.17 -5.64
C ILE A 151 -4.74 2.88 -4.59
N PRO A 152 -4.95 1.90 -3.69
CA PRO A 152 -3.97 1.57 -2.66
C PRO A 152 -2.86 0.70 -3.25
N ARG A 153 -1.62 1.06 -2.97
CA ARG A 153 -0.41 0.32 -3.34
C ARG A 153 0.52 0.18 -2.14
N ILE A 154 1.52 -0.68 -2.28
CA ILE A 154 2.56 -0.85 -1.27
C ILE A 154 3.75 0.04 -1.63
N THR A 155 4.29 0.75 -0.64
CA THR A 155 5.51 1.56 -0.80
C THR A 155 6.73 0.70 -1.12
N ASN A 156 7.66 1.22 -1.93
CA ASN A 156 8.91 0.52 -2.27
C ASN A 156 9.74 0.16 -1.02
N LEU A 157 9.71 0.99 0.02
CA LEU A 157 10.40 0.73 1.29
C LEU A 157 9.87 -0.56 1.96
N THR A 158 8.55 -0.75 1.95
CA THR A 158 7.92 -1.96 2.49
C THR A 158 8.27 -3.19 1.66
N ILE A 159 8.28 -3.08 0.32
CA ILE A 159 8.69 -4.17 -0.57
C ILE A 159 10.13 -4.60 -0.25
N GLN A 160 11.04 -3.63 -0.09
CA GLN A 160 12.43 -3.89 0.27
C GLN A 160 12.56 -4.54 1.66
N LYS A 161 11.76 -4.10 2.65
CA LYS A 161 11.72 -4.74 3.98
C LYS A 161 11.27 -6.20 3.89
N PHE A 162 10.28 -6.51 3.05
CA PHE A 162 9.85 -7.88 2.81
C PHE A 162 10.96 -8.71 2.18
N GLU A 163 11.63 -8.21 1.14
CA GLU A 163 12.76 -8.90 0.51
C GLU A 163 13.89 -9.18 1.52
N ASN A 164 14.29 -8.17 2.30
CA ASN A 164 15.29 -8.33 3.35
C ASN A 164 14.89 -9.38 4.37
N ARG A 165 13.60 -9.45 4.72
CA ARG A 165 13.09 -10.45 5.64
C ARG A 165 13.18 -11.87 5.05
N ILE A 166 12.92 -12.04 3.76
CA ILE A 166 13.13 -13.30 3.05
C ILE A 166 14.61 -13.69 3.05
N CYS A 167 15.52 -12.76 2.76
CA CYS A 167 16.96 -13.00 2.82
C CYS A 167 17.39 -13.48 4.22
N GLN A 168 16.89 -12.86 5.29
CA GLN A 168 17.16 -13.31 6.66
C GLN A 168 16.66 -14.74 6.92
N ILE A 169 15.48 -15.11 6.41
CA ILE A 169 14.96 -16.48 6.53
C ILE A 169 15.89 -17.47 5.82
N LEU A 170 16.37 -17.13 4.61
CA LEU A 170 17.25 -17.98 3.81
C LEU A 170 18.66 -18.14 4.41
N LEU A 171 19.20 -17.08 5.03
CA LEU A 171 20.51 -17.10 5.69
C LEU A 171 20.46 -17.88 7.01
N SER A 172 19.36 -17.76 7.77
CA SER A 172 19.20 -18.42 9.07
C SER A 172 18.64 -19.86 8.99
N SER A 173 18.57 -20.46 7.80
CA SER A 173 17.90 -21.76 7.59
C SER A 173 18.81 -22.94 7.26
N ASN A 174 20.13 -22.81 7.40
CA ASN A 174 21.08 -23.88 7.04
C ASN A 174 20.92 -25.17 7.87
N SER A 175 20.61 -25.06 9.17
CA SER A 175 20.48 -26.21 10.10
C SER A 175 19.10 -26.27 10.76
N THR A 176 18.11 -25.61 10.16
CA THR A 176 16.73 -25.59 10.69
C THR A 176 15.86 -26.63 9.99
N THR A 177 14.89 -27.20 10.72
CA THR A 177 13.91 -28.12 10.13
C THR A 177 13.09 -27.44 9.02
N PHE A 178 12.67 -28.19 8.00
CA PHE A 178 11.87 -27.64 6.88
C PHE A 178 10.55 -27.03 7.35
N THR A 179 9.93 -27.63 8.35
CA THR A 179 8.72 -27.09 8.98
C THR A 179 8.97 -25.70 9.60
N LYS A 180 10.13 -25.46 10.23
CA LYS A 180 10.48 -24.13 10.76
C LYS A 180 10.70 -23.11 9.63
N ILE A 181 11.30 -23.52 8.51
CA ILE A 181 11.49 -22.65 7.34
C ILE A 181 10.11 -22.26 6.76
N ALA A 182 9.24 -23.23 6.52
CA ALA A 182 7.89 -23.01 6.03
C ALA A 182 7.06 -22.12 6.98
N ASN A 183 7.17 -22.32 8.30
CA ASN A 183 6.50 -21.46 9.28
C ASN A 183 6.97 -20.01 9.24
N LYS A 184 8.29 -19.77 9.13
CA LYS A 184 8.84 -18.41 9.01
C LYS A 184 8.33 -17.72 7.73
N TRP A 185 8.26 -18.45 6.62
CA TRP A 185 7.65 -17.97 5.37
C TRP A 185 6.16 -17.62 5.59
N ASN A 186 5.37 -18.54 6.15
CA ASN A 186 3.94 -18.35 6.38
C ASN A 186 3.66 -17.14 7.26
N SER A 187 4.36 -16.98 8.39
CA SER A 187 4.16 -15.83 9.27
C SER A 187 4.53 -14.51 8.59
N ASN A 188 5.61 -14.48 7.81
CA ASN A 188 6.02 -13.29 7.08
C ASN A 188 5.01 -12.91 5.98
N LEU A 189 4.62 -13.89 5.17
CA LEU A 189 3.65 -13.70 4.09
C LEU A 189 2.28 -13.29 4.64
N LEU A 190 1.79 -14.01 5.65
CA LEU A 190 0.50 -13.74 6.28
C LEU A 190 0.48 -12.34 6.89
N GLY A 191 1.51 -11.94 7.66
CA GLY A 191 1.56 -10.62 8.28
C GLY A 191 1.48 -9.48 7.27
N LEU A 192 2.11 -9.64 6.10
CA LEU A 192 2.07 -8.63 5.05
C LEU A 192 0.73 -8.61 4.32
N ILE A 193 0.20 -9.77 3.94
CA ILE A 193 -1.09 -9.84 3.21
C ILE A 193 -2.26 -9.47 4.12
N SER A 194 -2.29 -9.88 5.38
CA SER A 194 -3.35 -9.48 6.32
C SER A 194 -3.38 -7.98 6.58
N TYR A 195 -2.22 -7.31 6.48
CA TYR A 195 -2.10 -5.89 6.68
C TYR A 195 -2.40 -5.09 5.41
N PHE A 196 -1.79 -5.41 4.28
CA PHE A 196 -1.92 -4.63 3.04
C PHE A 196 -3.07 -5.08 2.11
N ARG A 197 -3.50 -6.34 2.22
CA ARG A 197 -4.71 -6.90 1.57
C ARG A 197 -4.82 -6.56 0.09
N GLU A 198 -5.84 -5.81 -0.34
CA GLU A 198 -6.05 -5.42 -1.74
C GLU A 198 -4.85 -4.68 -2.35
N ALA A 199 -4.07 -3.96 -1.54
CA ALA A 199 -2.87 -3.24 -2.01
C ALA A 199 -1.76 -4.19 -2.47
N CYS A 200 -1.70 -5.42 -1.92
CA CYS A 200 -0.80 -6.47 -2.41
C CYS A 200 -1.13 -6.87 -3.84
N ILE A 201 -2.43 -6.97 -4.16
CA ILE A 201 -2.91 -7.40 -5.48
C ILE A 201 -2.67 -6.32 -6.52
N GLU A 202 -2.92 -5.06 -6.16
CA GLU A 202 -2.72 -3.92 -7.07
C GLU A 202 -1.23 -3.65 -7.36
N THR A 203 -0.33 -4.05 -6.46
CA THR A 203 1.12 -3.83 -6.62
C THR A 203 1.80 -4.99 -7.32
N LEU A 204 1.83 -4.98 -8.66
CA LEU A 204 2.46 -6.04 -9.48
C LEU A 204 3.91 -6.36 -9.07
N LYS A 205 4.72 -5.34 -8.79
CA LYS A 205 6.12 -5.52 -8.33
C LYS A 205 6.22 -6.37 -7.07
N PHE A 206 5.26 -6.22 -6.16
CA PHE A 206 5.22 -7.02 -4.95
C PHE A 206 4.81 -8.47 -5.26
N LEU A 207 3.80 -8.69 -6.11
CA LEU A 207 3.35 -10.04 -6.49
C LEU A 207 4.47 -10.84 -7.17
N ASP A 208 5.22 -10.23 -8.10
CA ASP A 208 6.34 -10.88 -8.76
C ASP A 208 7.43 -11.28 -7.76
N LEU A 209 7.79 -10.35 -6.87
CA LEU A 209 8.79 -10.59 -5.83
C LEU A 209 8.32 -11.65 -4.82
N ALA A 210 7.04 -11.68 -4.46
CA ALA A 210 6.46 -12.69 -3.58
C ALA A 210 6.49 -14.08 -4.24
N CYS A 211 6.10 -14.19 -5.51
CA CYS A 211 6.19 -15.44 -6.29
C CYS A 211 7.64 -15.95 -6.40
N GLN A 212 8.59 -15.04 -6.65
CA GLN A 212 10.01 -15.40 -6.68
C GLN A 212 10.53 -15.83 -5.32
N SER A 213 10.10 -15.15 -4.25
CA SER A 213 10.48 -15.48 -2.87
C SER A 213 9.96 -16.85 -2.44
N GLU A 214 8.73 -17.20 -2.82
CA GLU A 214 8.16 -18.53 -2.61
C GLU A 214 9.05 -19.61 -3.24
N LYS A 215 9.44 -19.41 -4.51
CA LYS A 215 10.37 -20.32 -5.22
C LYS A 215 11.74 -20.40 -4.55
N LYS A 216 12.28 -19.28 -4.04
CA LYS A 216 13.55 -19.26 -3.29
C LYS A 216 13.46 -20.11 -2.02
N ILE A 217 12.35 -20.02 -1.27
CA ILE A 217 12.11 -20.84 -0.06
C ILE A 217 11.98 -22.32 -0.41
N GLN A 218 11.20 -22.66 -1.45
CA GLN A 218 11.11 -24.04 -1.95
C GLN A 218 12.48 -24.58 -2.35
N ASN A 219 13.27 -23.81 -3.10
CA ASN A 219 14.60 -24.22 -3.56
C ASN A 219 15.58 -24.39 -2.39
N LYS A 220 15.47 -23.58 -1.32
CA LYS A 220 16.27 -23.79 -0.11
C LYS A 220 15.99 -25.15 0.52
N ILE A 221 14.71 -25.54 0.62
CA ILE A 221 14.30 -26.85 1.16
C ILE A 221 14.80 -27.98 0.24
N LYS A 222 14.63 -27.86 -1.09
CA LYS A 222 15.12 -28.84 -2.07
C LYS A 222 16.64 -29.04 -1.99
N ASN A 223 17.40 -27.94 -1.91
CA ASN A 223 18.86 -27.95 -1.82
C ASN A 223 19.35 -28.59 -0.52
N SER A 224 18.60 -28.44 0.59
CA SER A 224 18.95 -29.08 1.86
C SER A 224 18.82 -30.61 1.82
N LEU A 225 18.06 -31.18 0.87
CA LEU A 225 17.92 -32.63 0.65
C LEU A 225 18.88 -33.18 -0.41
N ASN A 226 19.82 -32.34 -0.88
CA ASN A 226 20.80 -32.64 -1.92
C ASN A 226 20.19 -33.28 -3.18
N SER A 227 19.05 -32.75 -3.64
CA SER A 227 18.37 -33.26 -4.83
C SER A 227 17.79 -32.12 -5.66
N LYS A 228 18.08 -32.15 -6.97
CA LYS A 228 17.61 -31.16 -7.94
C LYS A 228 16.50 -31.71 -8.85
N MET A 229 16.09 -32.97 -8.69
CA MET A 229 15.05 -33.58 -9.54
C MET A 229 13.65 -33.05 -9.17
N PRO A 230 12.93 -32.40 -10.10
CA PRO A 230 11.60 -31.85 -9.82
C PRO A 230 10.57 -32.90 -9.39
N SER A 231 10.65 -34.12 -9.93
CA SER A 231 9.74 -35.23 -9.61
C SER A 231 9.80 -35.70 -8.15
N ARG A 232 10.91 -35.41 -7.44
CA ARG A 232 11.06 -35.73 -6.01
C ARG A 232 10.34 -34.72 -5.10
N PHE A 233 9.95 -33.59 -5.65
CA PHE A 233 9.35 -32.48 -4.90
C PHE A 233 8.00 -32.08 -5.51
N PRO A 234 7.01 -32.99 -5.50
CA PRO A 234 5.67 -32.65 -5.95
C PRO A 234 5.08 -31.54 -5.05
N PRO A 235 4.18 -30.70 -5.57
CA PRO A 235 3.63 -29.58 -4.81
C PRO A 235 2.97 -30.02 -3.49
N VAL A 236 2.39 -31.23 -3.45
CA VAL A 236 1.79 -31.81 -2.24
C VAL A 236 2.73 -31.77 -1.03
N LEU A 237 4.04 -31.99 -1.21
CA LEU A 237 5.01 -31.94 -0.11
C LEU A 237 5.01 -30.58 0.60
N PHE A 238 4.91 -29.49 -0.17
CA PHE A 238 4.98 -28.13 0.36
C PHE A 238 3.63 -27.69 0.93
N TYR A 239 2.55 -27.95 0.20
CA TYR A 239 1.25 -27.33 0.47
C TYR A 239 0.30 -28.21 1.29
N SER A 240 0.55 -29.52 1.44
CA SER A 240 -0.33 -30.32 2.28
C SER A 240 -0.25 -29.87 3.74
N PRO A 241 -1.37 -29.89 4.48
CA PRO A 241 -1.40 -29.55 5.89
C PRO A 241 -0.42 -30.40 6.70
N LYS A 242 0.03 -29.88 7.84
CA LYS A 242 1.01 -30.57 8.70
C LYS A 242 0.44 -31.84 9.30
N GLU A 243 -0.87 -31.82 9.53
CA GLU A 243 -1.67 -32.93 10.03
C GLU A 243 -1.65 -34.13 9.06
N LEU A 244 -1.43 -33.86 7.76
CA LEU A 244 -1.31 -34.86 6.71
C LEU A 244 0.15 -35.14 6.30
N GLY A 245 1.12 -34.71 7.12
CA GLY A 245 2.55 -34.94 6.90
C GLY A 245 3.23 -33.96 5.94
N GLY A 246 2.57 -32.86 5.56
CA GLY A 246 3.14 -31.81 4.74
C GLY A 246 3.87 -30.71 5.51
N LEU A 247 4.40 -29.74 4.77
CA LEU A 247 4.99 -28.53 5.36
C LEU A 247 3.95 -27.45 5.70
N GLY A 248 2.73 -27.52 5.14
CA GLY A 248 1.67 -26.54 5.33
C GLY A 248 2.07 -25.13 4.87
N MET A 249 2.88 -25.03 3.82
CA MET A 249 3.33 -23.75 3.27
C MET A 249 2.16 -23.02 2.59
N LEU A 250 2.02 -21.72 2.83
CA LEU A 250 1.00 -20.90 2.18
C LEU A 250 1.49 -20.45 0.81
N SER A 251 0.62 -20.58 -0.19
CA SER A 251 0.89 -20.11 -1.55
C SER A 251 0.40 -18.68 -1.74
N ILE A 252 1.21 -17.87 -2.43
CA ILE A 252 0.75 -16.59 -3.01
C ILE A 252 0.46 -16.73 -4.50
N SER A 253 1.08 -17.71 -5.14
CA SER A 253 0.92 -18.01 -6.56
C SER A 253 -0.23 -19.00 -6.82
N ASN A 254 -0.89 -18.87 -7.98
CA ASN A 254 -1.84 -19.89 -8.45
C ASN A 254 -1.06 -20.98 -9.22
N GLN A 255 -0.21 -21.73 -8.50
CA GLN A 255 0.57 -22.79 -9.13
C GLN A 255 -0.35 -23.96 -9.56
N ILE A 256 -0.17 -24.43 -10.79
CA ILE A 256 -0.91 -25.57 -11.35
C ILE A 256 -0.34 -26.88 -10.79
N ILE A 257 -1.22 -27.79 -10.40
CA ILE A 257 -0.92 -29.15 -9.98
C ILE A 257 -0.66 -30.00 -11.23
N PRO A 258 0.50 -30.68 -11.34
CA PRO A 258 0.83 -31.47 -12.52
C PRO A 258 -0.09 -32.68 -12.67
N GLU A 259 -0.36 -33.07 -13.92
CA GLU A 259 -1.27 -34.19 -14.22
C GLU A 259 -0.83 -35.54 -13.66
N SER A 260 0.49 -35.74 -13.49
CA SER A 260 1.06 -36.94 -12.89
C SER A 260 0.56 -37.18 -11.46
N ASP A 261 0.23 -36.11 -10.74
CA ASP A 261 -0.15 -36.16 -9.33
C ASP A 261 -1.66 -36.36 -9.18
N LEU A 262 -2.43 -36.15 -10.26
CA LEU A 262 -3.89 -36.26 -10.29
C LEU A 262 -4.39 -37.68 -10.62
N LYS A 263 -3.52 -38.70 -10.62
CA LYS A 263 -3.86 -40.09 -11.00
C LYS A 263 -5.07 -40.65 -10.23
N TYR A 264 -5.12 -40.44 -8.91
CA TYR A 264 -6.21 -40.94 -8.06
C TYR A 264 -7.46 -40.05 -8.10
N PHE A 265 -7.30 -38.78 -8.45
CA PHE A 265 -8.39 -37.83 -8.60
C PHE A 265 -9.19 -38.08 -9.90
N LYS A 266 -8.48 -38.31 -11.02
CA LYS A 266 -9.10 -38.64 -12.32
C LYS A 266 -9.97 -39.91 -12.24
N LYS A 267 -9.57 -40.93 -11.46
CA LYS A 267 -10.36 -42.15 -11.24
C LYS A 267 -11.72 -41.89 -10.56
N LYS A 268 -11.82 -40.89 -9.68
CA LYS A 268 -13.08 -40.51 -9.01
C LYS A 268 -13.97 -39.57 -9.85
N LEU A 269 -13.38 -38.79 -10.76
CA LEU A 269 -14.08 -37.81 -11.60
C LEU A 269 -14.75 -38.38 -12.86
N ASN A 270 -14.50 -39.65 -13.21
CA ASN A 270 -15.12 -40.30 -14.36
C ASN A 270 -16.66 -40.43 -14.27
N GLY A 271 -17.29 -39.98 -13.17
CA GLY A 271 -18.76 -39.90 -13.01
C GLY A 271 -19.35 -38.49 -13.03
N ILE A 272 -18.56 -37.41 -13.20
CA ILE A 272 -19.07 -36.03 -13.17
C ILE A 272 -18.80 -35.37 -14.53
N ASN A 273 -19.88 -35.08 -15.26
CA ASN A 273 -19.85 -34.40 -16.56
C ASN A 273 -19.19 -33.01 -16.43
N LYS A 274 -18.12 -32.78 -17.18
CA LYS A 274 -17.32 -31.54 -17.15
C LYS A 274 -18.03 -30.43 -17.93
N THR A 275 -18.74 -29.54 -17.26
CA THR A 275 -19.22 -28.28 -17.85
C THR A 275 -18.30 -27.13 -17.44
N SER A 276 -17.68 -26.50 -18.44
CA SER A 276 -16.81 -25.29 -18.39
C SER A 276 -15.33 -25.48 -17.96
N GLY A 277 -14.41 -24.98 -18.78
CA GLY A 277 -12.95 -25.11 -18.61
C GLY A 277 -12.34 -24.31 -17.45
N ASP A 278 -12.99 -23.23 -17.02
CA ASP A 278 -12.48 -22.37 -15.94
C ASP A 278 -12.68 -22.97 -14.53
N GLU A 279 -13.76 -23.71 -14.31
CA GLU A 279 -13.98 -24.44 -13.04
C GLU A 279 -12.98 -25.58 -12.87
N VAL A 280 -12.64 -26.23 -13.97
CA VAL A 280 -11.63 -27.29 -14.03
C VAL A 280 -10.24 -26.74 -13.69
N TYR A 281 -9.89 -25.54 -14.17
CA TYR A 281 -8.60 -24.90 -13.83
C TYR A 281 -8.49 -24.54 -12.34
N ARG A 282 -9.60 -24.15 -11.70
CA ARG A 282 -9.65 -23.89 -10.25
C ARG A 282 -9.50 -25.15 -9.41
N LEU A 283 -9.92 -26.31 -9.90
CA LEU A 283 -9.70 -27.60 -9.24
C LEU A 283 -8.24 -28.07 -9.31
N TYR A 284 -7.49 -27.61 -10.30
CA TYR A 284 -6.10 -28.00 -10.53
C TYR A 284 -5.07 -26.95 -10.09
N SER A 285 -5.47 -25.88 -9.42
CA SER A 285 -4.55 -24.85 -8.93
C SER A 285 -4.51 -24.81 -7.42
N ILE A 286 -3.30 -24.61 -6.88
CA ILE A 286 -3.12 -24.36 -5.46
C ILE A 286 -3.72 -22.99 -5.15
N PRO A 287 -4.62 -22.88 -4.16
CA PRO A 287 -5.32 -21.65 -3.89
C PRO A 287 -4.37 -20.60 -3.28
N SER A 288 -4.36 -19.40 -3.84
CA SER A 288 -3.61 -18.27 -3.30
C SER A 288 -4.26 -17.72 -2.02
N LEU A 289 -3.42 -17.31 -1.06
CA LEU A 289 -3.83 -16.76 0.22
C LEU A 289 -4.76 -15.54 0.09
N ASN A 290 -4.56 -14.72 -0.95
CA ASN A 290 -5.34 -13.50 -1.18
C ASN A 290 -6.85 -13.78 -1.31
N ARG A 291 -7.24 -14.98 -1.76
CA ARG A 291 -8.65 -15.35 -1.92
C ARG A 291 -9.38 -15.55 -0.60
N PHE A 292 -8.65 -15.80 0.49
CA PHE A 292 -9.22 -16.09 1.80
C PHE A 292 -9.24 -14.88 2.73
N ILE A 293 -8.66 -13.75 2.32
CA ILE A 293 -8.60 -12.52 3.11
C ILE A 293 -9.55 -11.50 2.47
N CYS A 294 -10.46 -10.94 3.28
CA CYS A 294 -11.43 -9.94 2.81
C CYS A 294 -10.76 -8.57 2.67
N ASP A 295 -11.07 -7.80 1.64
CA ASP A 295 -10.51 -6.45 1.44
C ASP A 295 -10.91 -5.47 2.56
N TRP A 296 -10.02 -4.51 2.85
CA TRP A 296 -10.30 -3.45 3.84
C TRP A 296 -11.54 -2.65 3.48
N LYS A 297 -11.72 -2.32 2.20
CA LYS A 297 -12.92 -1.63 1.69
C LYS A 297 -14.22 -2.32 2.12
N ILE A 298 -14.28 -3.64 2.06
CA ILE A 298 -15.48 -4.41 2.39
C ILE A 298 -15.65 -4.48 3.90
N GLU A 299 -14.56 -4.76 4.64
CA GLU A 299 -14.60 -4.88 6.09
C GLU A 299 -14.98 -3.56 6.77
N ILE A 300 -14.42 -2.43 6.34
CA ILE A 300 -14.76 -1.09 6.85
C ILE A 300 -16.24 -0.77 6.59
N LYS A 301 -16.75 -1.06 5.38
CA LYS A 301 -18.18 -0.88 5.06
C LYS A 301 -19.09 -1.77 5.91
N LYS A 302 -18.67 -3.00 6.21
CA LYS A 302 -19.42 -3.91 7.10
C LYS A 302 -19.43 -3.36 8.52
N SER A 303 -18.28 -2.93 9.04
CA SER A 303 -18.16 -2.33 10.37
C SER A 303 -19.07 -1.10 10.54
N GLN A 304 -19.15 -0.22 9.53
CA GLN A 304 -20.06 0.93 9.53
C GLN A 304 -21.55 0.57 9.56
N LYS A 305 -21.94 -0.61 9.08
CA LYS A 305 -23.34 -1.08 9.14
C LYS A 305 -23.68 -1.77 10.45
N CYS A 306 -22.66 -2.26 11.17
CA CYS A 306 -22.82 -2.94 12.45
C CYS A 306 -22.90 -1.96 13.64
N HIS A 307 -22.39 -0.74 13.46
CA HIS A 307 -22.58 0.40 14.36
C HIS A 307 -23.83 1.19 13.98
#